data_AF-A0A9X0WDQ5-F1
#
_entry.id   AF-A0A9X0WDQ5-F1
#
_cell.length_a   1.000
_cell.length_b   1.000
_cell.length_c   1.000
_cell.angle_alpha   90.00
_cell.angle_beta   90.00
_cell.angle_gamma   90.00
#
_symmetry.space_group_name_H-M   'P 1'
#
loop_
_entity.id
_entity.type
_entity.pdbx_description
1 polymer ?
#
loop_
_entity_poly.entity_id
_entity_poly.type
_entity_poly.pdbx_seq_one_letter_code
_entity_poly.pdbx_strand_id
1 'polypeptide(L)' 'MQIAMIGLGRMGANMARRLARGGHRCGVYDLDPTAVPAVVNGHLGAPNEQT' A
#
# COMPACT_ATOMS: atom_id res chain seq x y z
N MET A 1 7.18 7.00 9.33
CA MET A 1 5.76 7.41 9.45
C MET A 1 4.87 6.23 9.09
N GLN A 2 3.66 6.16 9.65
CA GLN A 2 2.63 5.18 9.27
C GLN A 2 1.59 5.89 8.40
N ILE A 3 1.37 5.39 7.19
CA ILE A 3 0.49 6.02 6.20
C ILE A 3 -0.50 4.96 5.70
N ALA A 4 -1.77 5.32 5.57
CA ALA A 4 -2.76 4.46 4.94
C ALA A 4 -3.15 5.04 3.57
N MET A 5 -3.24 4.17 2.57
CA MET A 5 -3.69 4.53 1.21
C MET A 5 -4.94 3.73 0.87
N ILE A 6 -6.03 4.46 0.62
CA ILE A 6 -7.31 3.90 0.18
C ILE A 6 -7.44 4.18 -1.32
N GLY A 7 -7.51 3.11 -2.12
CA GLY A 7 -7.49 3.16 -3.58
C GLY A 7 -6.06 3.03 -4.15
N LEU A 8 -5.87 1.98 -4.95
CA LEU A 8 -4.65 1.55 -5.63
C LEU A 8 -4.78 1.66 -7.15
N GLY A 9 -5.51 2.66 -7.63
CA GLY A 9 -5.40 3.10 -9.01
C GLY A 9 -3.97 3.53 -9.36
N ARG A 10 -3.74 3.93 -10.63
CA ARG A 10 -2.39 4.30 -11.15
C ARG A 10 -1.61 5.26 -10.26
N MET A 11 -2.27 6.26 -9.68
CA MET A 11 -1.64 7.23 -8.78
C MET A 11 -1.35 6.62 -7.40
N GLY A 12 -2.37 6.01 -6.77
CA GLY A 12 -2.26 5.45 -5.42
C GLY A 12 -1.18 4.36 -5.33
N ALA A 13 -1.18 3.43 -6.28
CA ALA A 13 -0.16 2.39 -6.37
C ALA A 13 1.27 2.97 -6.49
N ASN A 14 1.45 4.03 -7.28
CA ASN A 14 2.75 4.68 -7.42
C ASN A 14 3.17 5.46 -6.17
N MET A 15 2.23 6.12 -5.49
CA MET A 15 2.51 6.81 -4.22
C MET A 15 2.89 5.82 -3.13
N ALA A 16 2.14 4.74 -2.95
CA ALA A 16 2.46 3.68 -2.01
C ALA A 16 3.89 3.13 -2.24
N ARG A 17 4.25 2.80 -3.49
CA ARG A 17 5.61 2.34 -3.84
C ARG A 17 6.70 3.36 -3.52
N ARG A 18 6.45 4.66 -3.76
CA ARG A 18 7.43 5.72 -3.45
C ARG A 18 7.63 5.88 -1.95
N LEU A 19 6.53 5.87 -1.18
CA LEU A 19 6.59 5.97 0.28
C LEU A 19 7.31 4.77 0.90
N ALA A 20 7.03 3.56 0.40
CA ALA A 20 7.73 2.34 0.79
C ALA A 20 9.24 2.42 0.50
N ARG A 21 9.63 2.90 -0.69
CA ARG A 21 11.04 3.13 -1.06
C ARG A 21 11.71 4.19 -0.17
N GLY A 22 10.95 5.15 0.34
CA GLY A 22 11.40 6.13 1.32
C GLY A 22 11.52 5.58 2.76
N GLY A 23 11.30 4.28 2.97
CA GLY A 23 11.36 3.65 4.30
C GLY A 23 10.14 3.95 5.17
N HIS A 24 9.03 4.43 4.59
CA HIS A 24 7.79 4.65 5.32
C HIS A 24 6.91 3.39 5.27
N ARG A 25 6.38 2.99 6.43
CA ARG A 25 5.40 1.89 6.50
C ARG A 25 4.07 2.39 5.96
N CYS A 26 3.57 1.74 4.90
CA CYS A 26 2.27 2.09 4.36
C CYS A 26 1.32 0.88 4.38
N GLY A 27 0.14 1.06 4.95
CA GLY A 27 -0.99 0.17 4.75
C GLY A 27 -1.72 0.57 3.47
N VAL A 28 -2.15 -0.42 2.69
CA VAL A 28 -2.92 -0.17 1.46
C VAL A 28 -4.25 -0.90 1.51
N TYR A 29 -5.30 -0.33 0.93
CA TYR A 29 -6.61 -0.96 0.77
C TYR A 29 -7.22 -0.56 -0.56
N ASP A 30 -7.86 -1.50 -1.24
CA ASP A 30 -8.66 -1.25 -2.45
C ASP A 30 -9.92 -2.13 -2.39
N LEU A 31 -10.99 -1.69 -3.06
CA LEU A 31 -12.20 -2.48 -3.24
C LEU A 31 -11.98 -3.63 -4.22
N ASP A 32 -11.07 -3.45 -5.20
CA ASP A 32 -10.61 -4.51 -6.08
C ASP A 32 -9.49 -5.31 -5.37
N PRO A 33 -9.76 -6.57 -4.96
CA PRO A 33 -8.77 -7.38 -4.27
C PRO A 33 -7.55 -7.71 -5.14
N THR A 34 -7.63 -7.54 -6.45
CA THR A 34 -6.51 -7.79 -7.37
C THR A 34 -5.47 -6.65 -7.38
N ALA A 35 -5.84 -5.46 -6.89
CA ALA A 35 -4.97 -4.30 -6.89
C ALA A 35 -3.92 -4.33 -5.76
N VAL A 36 -4.22 -5.01 -4.64
CA VAL A 36 -3.32 -5.09 -3.47
C VAL A 36 -2.05 -5.91 -3.76
N PRO A 37 -2.13 -7.15 -4.31
CA PRO A 37 -0.95 -7.96 -4.63
C PRO A 37 0.02 -7.27 -5.60
N ALA A 38 -0.47 -6.41 -6.50
CA ALA A 38 0.36 -5.69 -7.47
C ALA A 38 1.23 -4.59 -6.83
N VAL A 39 1.01 -4.27 -5.55
CA VAL A 39 1.65 -3.15 -4.86
C VAL A 39 2.45 -3.62 -3.64
N VAL A 40 2.08 -4.72 -3.00
CA VAL A 40 2.75 -5.25 -1.78
C VAL A 40 4.20 -5.68 -2.05
N ASN A 41 5.12 -5.11 -1.27
CA ASN A 41 6.56 -5.45 -1.16
C ASN A 41 6.96 -5.13 0.29
N GLY A 42 8.04 -5.68 0.85
CA GLY A 42 8.35 -5.74 2.30
C GLY A 42 8.22 -4.49 3.22
N HIS A 43 7.86 -3.31 2.71
CA HIS A 43 7.50 -2.10 3.48
C HIS A 43 6.02 -1.67 3.33
N LEU A 44 5.24 -2.40 2.52
CA LEU A 44 3.82 -2.20 2.22
C LEU A 44 3.03 -3.37 2.82
N GLY A 45 2.16 -3.07 3.78
CA GLY A 45 1.31 -4.06 4.43
C GLY A 45 -0.08 -4.10 3.80
N ALA A 46 -0.65 -5.30 3.69
CA ALA A 46 -2.06 -5.44 3.38
C ALA A 46 -2.89 -5.00 4.60
N PRO A 47 -4.10 -4.47 4.42
CA PRO A 47 -4.88 -3.88 5.50
C PRO A 47 -5.40 -4.95 6.49
N ASN A 48 -5.19 -6.23 6.18
CA ASN A 48 -5.64 -7.37 6.96
C ASN A 48 -4.60 -7.83 8.00
N GLU A 49 -3.43 -7.17 8.10
CA GLU A 49 -2.35 -7.52 9.03
C GLU A 49 -2.38 -6.68 10.33
N GLN A 50 -3.54 -6.17 10.73
CA GLN A 50 -3.69 -5.37 11.95
C GLN A 50 -3.87 -6.29 13.17
N THR A 51 -2.74 -6.66 13.79
CA THR A 51 -2.62 -6.83 15.25
C THR A 51 -1.77 -5.68 15.78
#